data_AF-A0A939KB08-F1
#
_entry.id   AF-A0A939KB08-F1
#
_cell.length_a   1.000
_cell.length_b   1.000
_cell.length_c   1.000
_cell.angle_alpha   90.00
_cell.angle_beta   90.00
_cell.angle_gamma   90.00
#
_symmetry.space_group_name_H-M   'P 1'
#
loop_
_entity.id
_entity.type
_entity.pdbx_description
1 polymer ?
#
loop_
_entity_poly.entity_id
_entity_poly.type
_entity_poly.pdbx_seq_one_letter_code
_entity_poly.pdbx_strand_id
1 'polypeptide(L)'
;MKILSQIFDNRIKAYNILTEISISEYLEIAKIILQNNPLQRKRLRSYSSIYNLLKKDLKVGCTIPPLVLALGNENIEINYEDDNESLNYINNHKNKLIILDGLQRTYTLLDVEKELDFENDENKRNFYDHKLRFEIYLGLNKIGILYRMLTLNTGQSPMSVRHQIEILYSNYLDENIPGGIRLLREVEEETPHQIGEYRFNDVIDGFTSYILRDESSLDRRDLLESIKSLEKLALENQDNDLFQNYLITYNNLVKKIHELAGDWNFNNEEIILSGKPFGSSVDKIFSKSQVMTGFGAAVGFLKDKNLINSFDDINRGIADIKPSKDDYNFLDELIRKLDEISKTAKKIGNSQRMYFYYLFRELFSSASDSFLLIDESIESSYKRYKLNE
;
A
#
# COMPACT_ATOMS: atom_id res chain seq x y z
N MET A 1 5.81 30.53 9.51
CA MET A 1 6.38 29.89 8.30
C MET A 1 6.61 30.96 7.24
N LYS A 2 7.70 30.86 6.45
CA LYS A 2 8.01 31.74 5.32
C LYS A 2 8.42 30.91 4.10
N ILE A 3 7.86 31.19 2.92
CA ILE A 3 8.31 30.57 1.66
C ILE A 3 9.62 31.22 1.20
N LEU A 4 10.57 30.38 0.77
CA LEU A 4 11.88 30.79 0.24
C LEU A 4 11.98 30.54 -1.27
N SER A 5 11.38 29.45 -1.77
CA SER A 5 11.34 29.14 -3.20
C SER A 5 10.23 28.14 -3.51
N GLN A 6 9.73 28.18 -4.75
CA GLN A 6 8.79 27.21 -5.28
C GLN A 6 9.31 26.64 -6.59
N ILE A 7 9.32 25.32 -6.72
CA ILE A 7 9.79 24.64 -7.93
C ILE A 7 8.76 23.58 -8.32
N PHE A 8 8.30 23.63 -9.57
CA PHE A 8 7.43 22.59 -10.11
C PHE A 8 8.25 21.34 -10.48
N ASP A 9 7.86 20.20 -9.93
CA ASP A 9 8.46 18.91 -10.24
C ASP A 9 7.65 18.19 -11.32
N ASN A 10 8.19 18.16 -12.54
CA ASN A 10 7.55 17.54 -13.70
C ASN A 10 7.33 16.03 -13.57
N ARG A 11 8.13 15.33 -12.73
CA ARG A 11 8.05 13.87 -12.60
C ARG A 11 6.82 13.45 -11.82
N ILE A 12 6.55 14.14 -10.72
CA ILE A 12 5.42 13.84 -9.82
C ILE A 12 4.25 14.82 -10.02
N LYS A 13 4.40 15.80 -10.92
CA LYS A 13 3.44 16.89 -11.20
C LYS A 13 2.96 17.59 -9.94
N ALA A 14 3.90 18.01 -9.11
CA ALA A 14 3.64 18.63 -7.82
C ALA A 14 4.64 19.76 -7.55
N TYR A 15 4.27 20.73 -6.73
CA TYR A 15 5.17 21.82 -6.35
C TYR A 15 5.98 21.43 -5.13
N ASN A 16 7.30 21.60 -5.20
CA ASN A 16 8.20 21.53 -4.06
C ASN A 16 8.43 22.96 -3.53
N ILE A 17 7.99 23.20 -2.30
CA ILE A 17 8.08 24.51 -1.65
C ILE A 17 9.13 24.43 -0.55
N LEU A 18 10.20 25.20 -0.70
CA LEU A 18 11.19 25.38 0.35
C LEU A 18 10.69 26.46 1.31
N THR A 19 10.60 26.12 2.60
CA THR A 19 10.13 27.03 3.64
C THR A 19 11.12 27.13 4.80
N GLU A 20 11.02 28.24 5.51
CA GLU A 20 11.66 28.49 6.79
C GLU A 20 10.59 28.49 7.90
N ILE A 21 10.75 27.62 8.89
CA ILE A 21 9.80 27.45 10.00
C ILE A 21 10.58 27.48 11.31
N SER A 22 10.05 28.15 12.35
CA SER A 22 10.64 28.06 13.69
C SER A 22 10.44 26.66 14.26
N ILE A 23 11.34 26.23 15.15
CA ILE A 23 11.20 24.95 15.85
C ILE A 23 9.87 24.92 16.62
N SER A 24 9.47 26.02 17.27
CA SER A 24 8.17 26.11 17.95
C SER A 24 6.97 25.76 17.06
N GLU A 25 6.84 26.43 15.92
CA GLU A 25 5.75 26.21 14.99
C GLU A 25 5.78 24.79 14.42
N TYR A 26 6.96 24.25 14.11
CA TYR A 26 7.06 22.88 13.62
C TYR A 26 6.68 21.84 14.69
N LEU A 27 7.06 22.03 15.96
CA LEU A 27 6.75 21.08 17.02
C LEU A 27 5.23 20.96 17.26
N GLU A 28 4.49 22.06 17.11
CA GLU A 28 3.02 22.03 17.13
C GLU A 28 2.45 21.15 16.02
N ILE A 29 2.96 21.32 14.79
CA ILE A 29 2.57 20.50 13.63
C ILE A 29 2.96 19.03 13.86
N ALA A 30 4.20 18.78 14.28
CA ALA A 30 4.77 17.45 14.49
C ALA A 30 3.96 16.62 15.48
N LYS A 31 3.51 17.21 16.59
CA LYS A 31 2.69 16.53 17.60
C LYS A 31 1.38 16.02 17.01
N ILE A 32 0.74 16.78 16.12
CA ILE A 32 -0.52 16.41 15.46
C ILE A 32 -0.27 15.30 14.44
N ILE A 33 0.68 15.50 13.51
CA ILE A 33 0.87 14.57 12.39
C ILE A 33 1.44 13.20 12.80
N LEU A 34 2.18 13.15 13.92
CA LEU A 34 2.65 11.89 14.50
C LEU A 34 1.53 11.10 15.17
N GLN A 35 0.50 11.76 15.72
CA GLN A 35 -0.68 11.10 16.28
C GLN A 35 -1.58 10.54 15.17
N ASN A 36 -1.72 11.27 14.07
CA ASN A 36 -2.57 10.89 12.94
C ASN A 36 -2.00 9.73 12.11
N ASN A 37 -0.72 9.35 12.30
CA ASN A 37 -0.05 8.31 11.51
C ASN A 37 0.63 7.27 12.42
N PRO A 38 -0.13 6.46 13.19
CA PRO A 38 0.43 5.53 14.18
C PRO A 38 1.29 4.41 13.56
N LEU A 39 1.09 4.11 12.27
CA LEU A 39 1.86 3.13 11.52
C LEU A 39 3.23 3.66 11.08
N GLN A 40 3.51 4.96 11.27
CA GLN A 40 4.80 5.52 10.93
C GLN A 40 5.91 4.93 11.80
N ARG A 41 7.05 4.61 11.17
CA ARG A 41 8.16 3.89 11.81
C ARG A 41 8.54 4.50 13.17
N LYS A 42 8.45 3.69 14.22
CA LYS A 42 8.84 4.10 15.58
C LYS A 42 10.33 4.44 15.67
N ARG A 43 10.68 5.24 16.67
CA ARG A 43 12.05 5.64 17.02
C ARG A 43 13.01 4.43 17.04
N LEU A 44 14.18 4.60 16.42
CA LEU A 44 15.24 3.61 16.46
C LEU A 44 16.05 3.72 17.75
N ARG A 45 16.08 2.63 18.53
CA ARG A 45 16.80 2.57 19.81
C ARG A 45 18.32 2.37 19.64
N SER A 46 18.76 1.90 18.47
CA SER A 46 20.11 1.41 18.19
C SER A 46 21.18 2.49 17.93
N TYR A 47 20.83 3.79 17.96
CA TYR A 47 21.77 4.89 17.65
C TYR A 47 21.78 5.99 18.73
N SER A 48 21.62 5.60 20.00
CA SER A 48 21.46 6.55 21.12
C SER A 48 22.59 7.58 21.22
N SER A 49 23.84 7.20 20.96
CA SER A 49 25.00 8.11 21.01
C SER A 49 24.95 9.21 19.95
N ILE A 50 24.59 8.87 18.71
CA ILE A 50 24.47 9.82 17.59
C ILE A 50 23.30 10.78 17.83
N TYR A 51 22.16 10.27 18.28
CA TYR A 51 21.03 11.13 18.61
C TYR A 51 21.32 12.04 19.80
N ASN A 52 22.05 11.57 20.81
CA ASN A 52 22.47 12.41 21.94
C ASN A 52 23.42 13.54 21.50
N LEU A 53 24.32 13.29 20.54
CA LEU A 53 25.14 14.35 19.95
C LEU A 53 24.25 15.38 19.24
N LEU A 54 23.34 14.93 18.38
CA LEU A 54 22.41 15.82 17.68
C LEU A 54 21.56 16.65 18.65
N LYS A 55 21.11 16.10 19.78
CA LYS A 55 20.41 16.87 20.81
C LYS A 55 21.25 18.03 21.34
N LYS A 56 22.51 17.77 21.68
CA LYS A 56 23.44 18.80 22.17
C LYS A 56 23.65 19.89 21.12
N ASP A 57 23.82 19.48 19.86
CA ASP A 57 24.01 20.40 18.73
C ASP A 57 22.76 21.27 18.50
N LEU A 58 21.56 20.68 18.60
CA LEU A 58 20.29 21.40 18.48
C LEU A 58 20.10 22.43 19.61
N LYS A 59 20.50 22.11 20.85
CA LYS A 59 20.45 23.05 21.99
C LYS A 59 21.31 24.30 21.75
N VAL A 60 22.38 24.20 20.95
CA VAL A 60 23.24 25.35 20.59
C VAL A 60 22.87 26.01 19.25
N GLY A 61 21.78 25.61 18.60
CA GLY A 61 21.29 26.21 17.35
C GLY A 61 21.92 25.65 16.07
N CYS A 62 22.27 24.36 16.05
CA CYS A 62 22.72 23.68 14.84
C CYS A 62 21.59 23.58 13.81
N THR A 63 21.88 23.94 12.55
CA THR A 63 20.98 23.67 11.43
C THR A 63 21.10 22.20 10.99
N ILE A 64 19.98 21.58 10.69
CA ILE A 64 19.93 20.21 10.17
C ILE A 64 19.56 20.21 8.68
N PRO A 65 19.81 19.11 7.93
CA PRO A 65 19.27 18.97 6.59
C PRO A 65 17.75 19.18 6.59
N PRO A 66 17.17 19.72 5.50
CA PRO A 66 15.75 20.00 5.46
C PRO A 66 14.89 18.78 5.82
N LEU A 67 13.84 19.03 6.59
CA LEU A 67 12.79 18.04 6.83
C LEU A 67 11.84 18.04 5.64
N VAL A 68 11.47 16.86 5.14
CA VAL A 68 10.66 16.74 3.94
C VAL A 68 9.25 16.29 4.31
N LEU A 69 8.27 17.11 3.95
CA LEU A 69 6.85 16.90 4.19
C LEU A 69 6.10 16.79 2.87
N ALA A 70 4.93 16.16 2.90
CA ALA A 70 3.99 16.16 1.78
C ALA A 70 2.59 16.50 2.26
N LEU A 71 1.86 17.19 1.39
CA LEU A 71 0.43 17.41 1.52
C LEU A 71 -0.26 16.80 0.29
N GLY A 72 -1.16 15.86 0.54
CA GLY A 72 -1.91 15.16 -0.49
C GLY A 72 -2.78 16.09 -1.33
N ASN A 73 -3.08 15.68 -2.56
CA ASN A 73 -3.97 16.42 -3.43
C ASN A 73 -5.43 16.23 -2.98
N GLU A 74 -6.08 17.29 -2.50
CA GLU A 74 -7.50 17.32 -2.17
C GLU A 74 -8.30 18.08 -3.24
N ASN A 75 -8.12 17.77 -4.53
CA ASN A 75 -8.89 18.40 -5.63
C ASN A 75 -8.94 19.94 -5.60
N ILE A 76 -7.91 20.62 -5.11
CA ILE A 76 -7.89 22.08 -5.03
C ILE A 76 -6.94 22.61 -6.11
N GLU A 77 -7.49 23.42 -7.02
CA GLU A 77 -6.72 24.26 -7.93
C GLU A 77 -6.10 25.40 -7.13
N ILE A 78 -4.90 25.18 -6.61
CA ILE A 78 -4.11 26.24 -5.96
C ILE A 78 -3.30 26.91 -7.04
N ASN A 79 -3.30 28.25 -7.09
CA ASN A 79 -2.30 28.95 -7.86
C ASN A 79 -0.97 28.92 -7.10
N TYR A 80 -0.16 27.89 -7.36
CA TYR A 80 1.13 27.71 -6.73
C TYR A 80 2.17 28.78 -7.11
N GLU A 81 1.85 29.73 -7.99
CA GLU A 81 2.70 30.90 -8.24
C GLU A 81 2.51 32.00 -7.17
N ASP A 82 1.43 31.96 -6.37
CA ASP A 82 1.20 32.87 -5.25
C ASP A 82 1.66 32.24 -3.93
N ASP A 83 2.70 32.83 -3.33
CA ASP A 83 3.21 32.47 -2.02
C ASP A 83 2.14 32.54 -0.91
N ASN A 84 1.23 33.52 -0.97
CA ASN A 84 0.20 33.69 0.05
C ASN A 84 -0.87 32.61 -0.03
N GLU A 85 -1.32 32.26 -1.24
CA GLU A 85 -2.27 31.17 -1.42
C GLU A 85 -1.66 29.84 -0.97
N SER A 86 -0.41 29.59 -1.35
CA SER A 86 0.34 28.38 -0.96
C SER A 86 0.51 28.28 0.56
N LEU A 87 0.89 29.38 1.23
CA LEU A 87 0.98 29.45 2.68
C LEU A 87 -0.36 29.22 3.38
N ASN A 88 -1.42 29.88 2.89
CA ASN A 88 -2.78 29.71 3.45
C ASN A 88 -3.24 28.26 3.32
N TYR A 89 -2.99 27.63 2.16
CA TYR A 89 -3.32 26.24 1.95
C TYR A 89 -2.57 25.31 2.91
N ILE A 90 -1.25 25.47 3.05
CA ILE A 90 -0.45 24.69 4.00
C ILE A 90 -1.00 24.87 5.41
N ASN A 91 -1.25 26.12 5.84
CA ASN A 91 -1.74 26.45 7.17
C ASN A 91 -3.09 25.79 7.48
N ASN A 92 -4.02 25.79 6.52
CA ASN A 92 -5.36 25.21 6.70
C ASN A 92 -5.35 23.67 6.75
N HIS A 93 -4.31 23.02 6.25
CA HIS A 93 -4.22 21.55 6.17
C HIS A 93 -3.00 20.98 6.91
N LYS A 94 -2.45 21.72 7.89
CA LYS A 94 -1.27 21.32 8.69
C LYS A 94 -1.43 19.92 9.31
N ASN A 95 -2.63 19.56 9.73
CA ASN A 95 -2.96 18.27 10.34
C ASN A 95 -2.92 17.08 9.36
N LYS A 96 -2.91 17.33 8.06
CA LYS A 96 -2.85 16.33 6.98
C LYS A 96 -1.45 16.16 6.39
N LEU A 97 -0.46 16.90 6.89
CA LEU A 97 0.93 16.76 6.45
C LEU A 97 1.47 15.37 6.82
N ILE A 98 2.24 14.79 5.91
CA ILE A 98 2.94 13.51 6.09
C ILE A 98 4.44 13.76 6.06
N ILE A 99 5.17 13.23 7.04
CA ILE A 99 6.64 13.29 7.05
C ILE A 99 7.18 12.25 6.07
N LEU A 100 7.83 12.69 4.98
CA LEU A 100 8.48 11.80 4.00
C LEU A 100 9.91 11.44 4.42
N ASP A 101 10.64 12.42 4.92
CA ASP A 101 11.99 12.26 5.44
C ASP A 101 12.20 13.16 6.67
N GLY A 102 12.90 12.61 7.65
CA GLY A 102 13.30 13.32 8.86
C GLY A 102 12.60 12.90 10.13
N LEU A 103 11.88 11.78 10.12
CA LEU A 103 11.15 11.27 11.29
C LEU A 103 12.01 11.16 12.57
N GLN A 104 13.25 10.67 12.46
CA GLN A 104 14.15 10.57 13.61
C GLN A 104 14.65 11.96 14.08
N ARG A 105 14.82 12.91 13.15
CA ARG A 105 15.13 14.31 13.47
C ARG A 105 13.95 14.97 14.20
N THR A 106 12.72 14.71 13.76
CA THR A 106 11.49 15.14 14.45
C THR A 106 11.41 14.61 15.88
N TYR A 107 11.66 13.32 16.10
CA TYR A 107 11.71 12.76 17.46
C TYR A 107 12.82 13.38 18.30
N THR A 108 13.96 13.70 17.70
CA THR A 108 15.07 14.35 18.41
C THR A 108 14.69 15.78 18.84
N LEU A 109 13.99 16.54 17.99
CA LEU A 109 13.48 17.87 18.35
C LEU A 109 12.48 17.80 19.51
N LEU A 110 11.54 16.85 19.50
CA LEU A 110 10.58 16.61 20.59
C LEU A 110 11.26 16.18 21.90
N ASP A 111 12.35 15.42 21.81
CA ASP A 111 13.14 15.06 22.97
C ASP A 111 13.85 16.27 23.59
N VAL A 112 14.45 17.13 22.75
CA VAL A 112 15.11 18.37 23.22
C VAL A 112 14.09 19.30 23.87
N GLU A 113 12.90 19.41 23.28
CA GLU A 113 11.76 20.15 23.87
C GLU A 113 11.51 19.69 25.31
N LYS A 114 11.33 18.39 25.53
CA LYS A 114 11.06 17.81 26.85
C LYS A 114 12.19 18.03 27.85
N GLU A 115 13.44 17.94 27.41
CA GLU A 115 14.61 18.17 28.27
C GLU A 115 14.68 19.62 28.72
N LEU A 116 14.56 20.58 27.80
CA LEU A 116 14.61 22.01 28.12
C LEU A 116 13.43 22.47 29.00
N ASP A 117 12.25 21.89 28.76
CA ASP A 117 11.05 22.13 29.58
C ASP A 117 11.22 21.62 31.01
N PHE A 118 11.88 20.48 31.18
CA PHE A 118 12.16 19.90 32.50
C PHE A 118 13.28 20.65 33.24
N GLU A 119 14.33 21.05 32.52
CA GLU A 119 15.51 21.74 33.06
C GLU A 119 15.23 23.23 33.38
N ASN A 120 14.11 23.79 32.91
CA ASN A 120 13.77 25.22 33.03
C ASN A 120 14.90 26.13 32.48
N ASP A 121 15.54 25.69 31.39
CA ASP A 121 16.74 26.32 30.83
C ASP A 121 16.45 27.75 30.33
N GLU A 122 17.27 28.72 30.74
CA GLU A 122 17.14 30.12 30.29
C GLU A 122 17.35 30.28 28.77
N ASN A 123 18.12 29.38 28.15
CA ASN A 123 18.37 29.38 26.71
C ASN A 123 17.29 28.68 25.89
N LYS A 124 16.23 28.18 26.55
CA LYS A 124 15.10 27.53 25.90
C LYS A 124 14.57 28.35 24.71
N ARG A 125 14.43 29.66 24.87
CA ARG A 125 13.92 30.55 23.82
C ARG A 125 14.75 30.51 22.54
N ASN A 126 16.09 30.39 22.65
CA ASN A 126 16.97 30.30 21.49
C ASN A 126 16.67 29.04 20.66
N PHE A 127 16.37 27.92 21.32
CA PHE A 127 15.97 26.69 20.63
C PHE A 127 14.63 26.84 19.91
N TYR A 128 13.58 27.33 20.58
CA TYR A 128 12.26 27.46 19.98
C TYR A 128 12.20 28.47 18.82
N ASP A 129 12.93 29.58 18.94
CA ASP A 129 12.99 30.63 17.93
C ASP A 129 13.95 30.29 16.78
N HIS A 130 14.82 29.28 16.96
CA HIS A 130 15.71 28.81 15.91
C HIS A 130 14.88 28.32 14.71
N LYS A 131 15.35 28.64 13.51
CA LYS A 131 14.63 28.37 12.28
C LYS A 131 15.27 27.23 11.52
N LEU A 132 14.45 26.29 11.05
CA LEU A 132 14.85 25.17 10.23
C LEU A 132 14.25 25.29 8.83
N ARG A 133 14.90 24.63 7.88
CA ARG A 133 14.40 24.52 6.50
C ARG A 133 13.53 23.29 6.34
N PHE A 134 12.48 23.43 5.56
CA PHE A 134 11.55 22.36 5.22
C PHE A 134 11.27 22.37 3.73
N GLU A 135 11.22 21.19 3.13
CA GLU A 135 10.66 21.01 1.79
C GLU A 135 9.25 20.44 1.92
N ILE A 136 8.26 21.13 1.38
CA ILE A 136 6.86 20.72 1.41
C ILE A 136 6.42 20.45 -0.03
N TYR A 137 6.12 19.19 -0.33
CA TYR A 137 5.51 18.82 -1.61
C TYR A 137 3.99 19.04 -1.54
N LEU A 138 3.46 19.90 -2.41
CA LEU A 138 2.03 20.17 -2.56
C LEU A 138 1.47 19.52 -3.81
N GLY A 139 0.30 18.90 -3.68
CA GLY A 139 -0.43 18.30 -4.80
C GLY A 139 0.00 16.88 -5.14
N LEU A 140 0.75 16.21 -4.25
CA LEU A 140 1.13 14.82 -4.46
C LEU A 140 -0.08 13.89 -4.30
N ASN A 141 -0.31 13.00 -5.25
CA ASN A 141 -1.21 11.86 -5.04
C ASN A 141 -0.52 10.78 -4.19
N LYS A 142 -1.28 9.80 -3.65
CA LYS A 142 -0.74 8.76 -2.76
C LYS A 142 0.41 7.96 -3.40
N ILE A 143 0.37 7.72 -4.72
CA ILE A 143 1.45 7.04 -5.46
C ILE A 143 2.70 7.92 -5.57
N GLY A 144 2.56 9.22 -5.82
CA GLY A 144 3.66 10.17 -5.86
C GLY A 144 4.31 10.37 -4.50
N ILE A 145 3.53 10.30 -3.41
CA ILE A 145 4.05 10.23 -2.04
C ILE A 145 4.91 8.97 -1.87
N LEU A 146 4.40 7.80 -2.25
CA LEU A 146 5.13 6.53 -2.16
C LEU A 146 6.44 6.54 -2.98
N TYR A 147 6.39 7.09 -4.20
CA TYR A 147 7.58 7.28 -5.03
C TYR A 147 8.63 8.14 -4.31
N ARG A 148 8.22 9.28 -3.74
CA ARG A 148 9.13 10.19 -3.02
C ARG A 148 9.69 9.56 -1.75
N MET A 149 8.88 8.81 -1.00
CA MET A 149 9.35 8.05 0.16
C MET A 149 10.47 7.09 -0.24
N LEU A 150 10.37 6.39 -1.38
CA LEU A 150 11.44 5.50 -1.83
C LEU A 150 12.68 6.26 -2.32
N THR A 151 12.51 7.34 -3.07
CA THR A 151 13.65 8.08 -3.65
C THR A 151 14.41 8.91 -2.61
N LEU A 152 13.74 9.41 -1.56
CA LEU A 152 14.39 10.19 -0.50
C LEU A 152 15.14 9.32 0.51
N ASN A 153 14.72 8.06 0.67
CA ASN A 153 15.33 7.09 1.57
C ASN A 153 16.42 6.22 0.90
N THR A 154 16.82 6.52 -0.35
CA THR A 154 17.86 5.76 -1.07
C THR A 154 19.21 5.89 -0.34
N GLY A 155 19.80 4.78 0.09
CA GLY A 155 21.10 4.74 0.76
C GLY A 155 21.06 4.64 2.29
N GLN A 156 19.87 4.65 2.90
CA GLN A 156 19.65 4.31 4.33
C GLN A 156 19.01 2.92 4.45
N SER A 157 18.92 2.35 5.66
CA SER A 157 18.18 1.10 5.91
C SER A 157 16.69 1.31 5.60
N PRO A 158 16.21 0.90 4.42
CA PRO A 158 14.96 1.38 3.88
C PRO A 158 13.79 0.65 4.57
N MET A 159 12.69 1.37 4.71
CA MET A 159 11.41 0.77 5.07
C MET A 159 10.88 0.00 3.86
N SER A 160 10.32 -1.20 4.03
CA SER A 160 9.79 -1.97 2.90
C SER A 160 8.67 -1.22 2.17
N VAL A 161 8.57 -1.39 0.84
CA VAL A 161 7.50 -0.78 0.02
C VAL A 161 6.13 -1.14 0.58
N ARG A 162 5.94 -2.41 0.97
CA ARG A 162 4.72 -2.90 1.64
C ARG A 162 4.35 -2.04 2.85
N HIS A 163 5.29 -1.79 3.75
CA HIS A 163 5.01 -1.01 4.95
C HIS A 163 4.74 0.47 4.63
N GLN A 164 5.37 1.02 3.58
CA GLN A 164 5.06 2.37 3.11
C GLN A 164 3.62 2.47 2.57
N ILE A 165 3.19 1.47 1.79
CA ILE A 165 1.79 1.36 1.33
C ILE A 165 0.86 1.25 2.53
N GLU A 166 1.17 0.39 3.50
CA GLU A 166 0.37 0.22 4.72
C GLU A 166 0.11 1.55 5.45
N ILE A 167 1.14 2.39 5.62
CA ILE A 167 0.98 3.73 6.22
C ILE A 167 0.03 4.60 5.39
N LEU A 168 0.27 4.70 4.08
CA LEU A 168 -0.45 5.62 3.20
C LEU A 168 -1.93 5.27 3.01
N TYR A 169 -2.27 4.00 3.15
CA TYR A 169 -3.64 3.49 2.96
C TYR A 169 -4.30 3.11 4.29
N SER A 170 -3.72 3.47 5.43
CA SER A 170 -4.29 3.17 6.76
C SER A 170 -5.61 3.90 7.04
N ASN A 171 -5.85 5.03 6.38
CA ASN A 171 -7.11 5.78 6.47
C ASN A 171 -8.33 4.94 6.04
N TYR A 172 -8.16 3.96 5.13
CA TYR A 172 -9.25 3.09 4.70
C TYR A 172 -9.76 2.13 5.79
N LEU A 173 -9.04 2.00 6.90
CA LEU A 173 -9.54 1.27 8.08
C LEU A 173 -10.76 1.96 8.70
N ASP A 174 -10.84 3.28 8.58
CA ASP A 174 -11.87 4.10 9.23
C ASP A 174 -12.84 4.75 8.21
N GLU A 175 -12.63 4.52 6.90
CA GLU A 175 -13.46 5.06 5.81
C GLU A 175 -14.53 4.06 5.33
N ASN A 176 -15.66 4.60 4.85
CA ASN A 176 -16.70 3.79 4.21
C ASN A 176 -16.32 3.50 2.76
N ILE A 177 -15.99 2.24 2.48
CA ILE A 177 -15.63 1.79 1.13
C ILE A 177 -16.90 1.33 0.40
N PRO A 178 -17.16 1.81 -0.84
CA PRO A 178 -18.30 1.36 -1.65
C PRO A 178 -18.33 -0.15 -1.88
N GLY A 179 -19.52 -0.68 -2.13
CA GLY A 179 -19.72 -2.11 -2.42
C GLY A 179 -19.88 -3.00 -1.18
N GLY A 180 -20.08 -2.39 -0.01
CA GLY A 180 -20.27 -3.10 1.27
C GLY A 180 -18.97 -3.71 1.79
N ILE A 181 -17.84 -3.02 1.58
CA ILE A 181 -16.52 -3.55 1.92
C ILE A 181 -16.10 -3.02 3.29
N ARG A 182 -15.62 -3.91 4.16
CA ARG A 182 -15.10 -3.60 5.50
C ARG A 182 -13.69 -4.15 5.66
N LEU A 183 -12.74 -3.32 6.08
CA LEU A 183 -11.37 -3.71 6.35
C LEU A 183 -11.16 -3.96 7.85
N LEU A 184 -10.65 -5.12 8.20
CA LEU A 184 -10.46 -5.56 9.59
C LEU A 184 -9.02 -5.34 10.04
N ARG A 185 -8.83 -4.88 11.29
CA ARG A 185 -7.51 -4.72 11.92
C ARG A 185 -7.02 -6.07 12.46
N GLU A 186 -5.70 -6.24 12.52
CA GLU A 186 -5.07 -7.49 12.99
C GLU A 186 -5.32 -7.76 14.49
N VAL A 187 -5.55 -6.71 15.27
CA VAL A 187 -5.74 -6.76 16.74
C VAL A 187 -7.16 -7.17 17.14
N GLU A 188 -8.11 -7.20 16.20
CA GLU A 188 -9.54 -7.36 16.51
C GLU A 188 -10.02 -8.81 16.57
N GLU A 189 -9.15 -9.82 16.37
CA GLU A 189 -9.49 -11.27 16.35
C GLU A 189 -10.66 -11.67 15.42
N GLU A 190 -11.28 -10.74 14.70
CA GLU A 190 -12.31 -11.01 13.70
C GLU A 190 -11.64 -11.59 12.46
N THR A 191 -11.66 -12.92 12.34
CA THR A 191 -11.53 -13.55 11.03
C THR A 191 -12.66 -13.04 10.13
N PRO A 192 -12.42 -12.70 8.85
CA PRO A 192 -13.52 -12.36 7.95
C PRO A 192 -14.61 -13.43 7.97
N HIS A 193 -15.86 -13.03 8.24
CA HIS A 193 -16.97 -13.96 8.41
C HIS A 193 -17.93 -13.98 7.21
N GLN A 194 -17.84 -12.96 6.36
CA GLN A 194 -18.73 -12.78 5.22
C GLN A 194 -18.00 -12.12 4.05
N ILE A 195 -18.55 -12.28 2.85
CA ILE A 195 -18.05 -11.62 1.64
C ILE A 195 -18.15 -10.10 1.82
N GLY A 196 -17.09 -9.40 1.41
CA GLY A 196 -16.91 -7.96 1.64
C GLY A 196 -16.07 -7.64 2.86
N GLU A 197 -15.78 -8.61 3.75
CA GLU A 197 -14.83 -8.42 4.84
C GLU A 197 -13.45 -8.94 4.47
N TYR A 198 -12.42 -8.11 4.68
CA TYR A 198 -11.04 -8.47 4.38
C TYR A 198 -10.11 -7.94 5.47
N ARG A 199 -9.08 -8.73 5.83
CA ARG A 199 -8.01 -8.20 6.70
C ARG A 199 -7.22 -7.16 5.93
N PHE A 200 -6.99 -6.01 6.56
CA PHE A 200 -6.24 -4.92 5.94
C PHE A 200 -4.85 -5.36 5.47
N ASN A 201 -4.13 -6.14 6.29
CA ASN A 201 -2.82 -6.67 5.93
C ASN A 201 -2.83 -7.54 4.66
N ASP A 202 -3.87 -8.36 4.47
CA ASP A 202 -4.00 -9.23 3.31
C ASP A 202 -4.30 -8.41 2.03
N VAL A 203 -5.11 -7.36 2.17
CA VAL A 203 -5.39 -6.42 1.08
C VAL A 203 -4.14 -5.62 0.69
N ILE A 204 -3.36 -5.18 1.68
CA ILE A 204 -2.08 -4.48 1.46
C ILE A 204 -1.07 -5.39 0.74
N ASP A 205 -1.00 -6.67 1.10
CA ASP A 205 -0.16 -7.63 0.35
C ASP A 205 -0.59 -7.72 -1.11
N GLY A 206 -1.89 -7.89 -1.36
CA GLY A 206 -2.46 -7.94 -2.70
C GLY A 206 -2.20 -6.68 -3.54
N PHE A 207 -2.44 -5.51 -2.95
CA PHE A 207 -2.20 -4.24 -3.62
C PHE A 207 -0.71 -3.96 -3.84
N THR A 208 0.15 -4.37 -2.90
CA THR A 208 1.61 -4.29 -3.10
C THR A 208 2.04 -5.17 -4.28
N SER A 209 1.48 -6.37 -4.38
CA SER A 209 1.70 -7.28 -5.50
C SER A 209 1.21 -6.71 -6.83
N TYR A 210 0.09 -5.98 -6.83
CA TYR A 210 -0.33 -5.19 -7.99
C TYR A 210 0.69 -4.13 -8.35
N ILE A 211 1.08 -3.27 -7.40
CA ILE A 211 2.05 -2.19 -7.64
C ILE A 211 3.36 -2.74 -8.20
N LEU A 212 3.90 -3.78 -7.57
CA LEU A 212 5.19 -4.33 -7.94
C LEU A 212 5.11 -5.24 -9.16
N ARG A 213 3.96 -5.83 -9.50
CA ARG A 213 3.86 -6.93 -10.50
C ARG A 213 4.50 -8.22 -9.99
N ASP A 214 4.35 -8.51 -8.70
CA ASP A 214 5.00 -9.66 -8.05
C ASP A 214 4.03 -10.44 -7.19
N GLU A 215 3.92 -11.73 -7.46
CA GLU A 215 3.24 -12.68 -6.60
C GLU A 215 4.15 -13.30 -5.53
N SER A 216 5.47 -13.12 -5.63
CA SER A 216 6.42 -13.68 -4.68
C SER A 216 6.46 -12.89 -3.36
N SER A 217 7.10 -13.47 -2.34
CA SER A 217 7.29 -12.80 -1.05
C SER A 217 8.07 -11.49 -1.23
N LEU A 218 7.45 -10.37 -0.86
CA LEU A 218 7.86 -8.97 -1.02
C LEU A 218 9.25 -8.57 -0.44
N ASP A 219 10.00 -9.53 0.10
CA ASP A 219 11.28 -9.31 0.80
C ASP A 219 12.49 -9.22 -0.13
N ARG A 220 12.36 -9.47 -1.44
CA ARG A 220 13.52 -9.66 -2.34
C ARG A 220 13.43 -9.00 -3.72
N ARG A 221 12.77 -7.85 -3.85
CA ARG A 221 12.94 -7.04 -5.08
C ARG A 221 14.05 -6.02 -4.95
N ASP A 222 14.70 -5.79 -6.08
CA ASP A 222 15.61 -4.65 -6.22
C ASP A 222 14.79 -3.37 -6.02
N LEU A 223 15.31 -2.46 -5.20
CA LEU A 223 14.74 -1.14 -4.99
C LEU A 223 14.53 -0.42 -6.34
N LEU A 224 15.44 -0.63 -7.28
CA LEU A 224 15.39 -0.03 -8.61
C LEU A 224 14.18 -0.53 -9.43
N GLU A 225 13.82 -1.80 -9.34
CA GLU A 225 12.62 -2.33 -9.99
C GLU A 225 11.35 -1.77 -9.35
N SER A 226 11.33 -1.67 -8.02
CA SER A 226 10.21 -1.08 -7.28
C SER A 226 9.97 0.37 -7.67
N ILE A 227 11.05 1.14 -7.81
CA ILE A 227 11.02 2.52 -8.31
C ILE A 227 10.44 2.55 -9.72
N LYS A 228 10.94 1.74 -10.66
CA LYS A 228 10.42 1.69 -12.05
C LYS A 228 8.92 1.38 -12.11
N SER A 229 8.44 0.42 -11.32
CA SER A 229 7.01 0.09 -11.30
C SER A 229 6.16 1.27 -10.81
N LEU A 230 6.62 1.99 -9.78
CA LEU A 230 5.93 3.17 -9.27
C LEU A 230 6.00 4.36 -10.22
N GLU A 231 7.11 4.54 -10.93
CA GLU A 231 7.24 5.58 -11.96
C GLU A 231 6.19 5.44 -13.05
N LYS A 232 5.95 4.20 -13.50
CA LYS A 232 4.90 3.90 -14.47
C LYS A 232 3.52 4.24 -13.91
N LEU A 233 3.22 3.86 -12.67
CA LEU A 233 1.93 4.10 -12.03
C LEU A 233 1.65 5.58 -11.72
N ALA A 234 2.67 6.35 -11.34
CA ALA A 234 2.56 7.78 -11.04
C ALA A 234 2.20 8.61 -12.29
N LEU A 235 2.66 8.17 -13.47
CA LEU A 235 2.30 8.79 -14.74
C LEU A 235 0.88 8.44 -15.19
N GLU A 236 0.42 7.22 -14.89
CA GLU A 236 -0.85 6.67 -15.39
C GLU A 236 -2.08 7.04 -14.54
N ASN A 237 -1.93 7.32 -13.23
CA ASN A 237 -3.08 7.40 -12.30
C ASN A 237 -3.07 8.69 -11.49
N GLN A 238 -3.35 9.82 -12.14
CA GLN A 238 -3.41 11.12 -11.46
C GLN A 238 -4.76 11.35 -10.76
N ASP A 239 -5.84 10.76 -11.28
CA ASP A 239 -7.21 11.10 -10.85
C ASP A 239 -8.02 9.94 -10.26
N ASN A 240 -7.46 8.72 -10.23
CA ASN A 240 -8.19 7.52 -9.78
C ASN A 240 -7.59 6.93 -8.50
N ASP A 241 -8.47 6.64 -7.54
CA ASP A 241 -8.13 5.88 -6.34
C ASP A 241 -7.86 4.41 -6.70
N LEU A 242 -6.61 4.13 -7.06
CA LEU A 242 -6.15 2.79 -7.44
C LEU A 242 -6.41 1.72 -6.39
N PHE A 243 -6.26 2.07 -5.11
CA PHE A 243 -6.44 1.12 -4.02
C PHE A 243 -7.90 0.73 -3.88
N GLN A 244 -8.78 1.73 -3.91
CA GLN A 244 -10.22 1.50 -3.89
C GLN A 244 -10.67 0.71 -5.13
N ASN A 245 -10.19 1.06 -6.33
CA ASN A 245 -10.51 0.34 -7.56
C ASN A 245 -10.04 -1.12 -7.53
N TYR A 246 -8.83 -1.37 -7.03
CA TYR A 246 -8.31 -2.71 -6.81
C TYR A 246 -9.25 -3.52 -5.89
N LEU A 247 -9.61 -2.95 -4.74
CA LEU A 247 -10.40 -3.61 -3.71
C LEU A 247 -11.84 -3.86 -4.15
N ILE A 248 -12.48 -2.89 -4.80
CA ILE A 248 -13.83 -3.04 -5.37
C ILE A 248 -13.85 -4.13 -6.44
N THR A 249 -12.87 -4.12 -7.35
CA THR A 249 -12.79 -5.12 -8.42
C THR A 249 -12.57 -6.52 -7.86
N TYR A 250 -11.70 -6.65 -6.85
CA TYR A 250 -11.52 -7.92 -6.15
C TYR A 250 -12.81 -8.40 -5.48
N ASN A 251 -13.52 -7.53 -4.77
CA ASN A 251 -14.78 -7.87 -4.13
C ASN A 251 -15.86 -8.29 -5.14
N ASN A 252 -15.93 -7.63 -6.30
CA ASN A 252 -16.84 -8.01 -7.38
C ASN A 252 -16.53 -9.41 -7.90
N LEU A 253 -15.26 -9.76 -8.06
CA LEU A 253 -14.84 -11.12 -8.40
C LEU A 253 -15.30 -12.13 -7.35
N VAL A 254 -15.08 -11.86 -6.06
CA VAL A 254 -15.51 -12.78 -4.99
C VAL A 254 -17.02 -12.98 -4.99
N LYS A 255 -17.80 -11.91 -5.19
CA LYS A 255 -19.27 -11.99 -5.32
C LYS A 255 -19.69 -12.83 -6.51
N LYS A 256 -19.05 -12.65 -7.68
CA LYS A 256 -19.34 -13.47 -8.87
C LYS A 256 -19.02 -14.94 -8.64
N ILE A 257 -17.88 -15.24 -8.03
CA ILE A 257 -17.51 -16.63 -7.70
C ILE A 257 -18.51 -17.25 -6.72
N HIS A 258 -18.98 -16.48 -5.74
CA HIS A 258 -20.02 -16.94 -4.82
C HIS A 258 -21.36 -17.19 -5.51
N GLU A 259 -21.79 -16.30 -6.41
CA GLU A 259 -23.00 -16.48 -7.23
C GLU A 259 -22.92 -17.78 -8.04
N LEU A 260 -21.78 -18.05 -8.67
CA LEU A 260 -21.57 -19.27 -9.47
C LEU A 260 -21.47 -20.54 -8.62
N ALA A 261 -20.95 -20.43 -7.39
CA ALA A 261 -20.76 -21.56 -6.49
C ALA A 261 -21.99 -21.90 -5.64
N GLY A 262 -22.93 -20.95 -5.47
CA GLY A 262 -24.07 -21.11 -4.59
C GLY A 262 -23.66 -21.39 -3.13
N ASP A 263 -24.34 -22.35 -2.50
CA ASP A 263 -24.11 -22.78 -1.10
C ASP A 263 -22.92 -23.76 -0.95
N TRP A 264 -21.94 -23.69 -1.86
CA TRP A 264 -20.79 -24.58 -1.83
C TRP A 264 -20.08 -24.54 -0.48
N ASN A 265 -19.92 -25.73 0.10
CA ASN A 265 -19.09 -25.97 1.27
C ASN A 265 -18.25 -27.22 1.02
N PHE A 266 -17.00 -27.18 1.44
CA PHE A 266 -16.10 -28.31 1.26
C PHE A 266 -16.58 -29.54 2.02
N ASN A 267 -16.79 -30.65 1.30
CA ASN A 267 -17.19 -31.93 1.87
C ASN A 267 -16.01 -32.92 1.94
N ASN A 268 -15.56 -33.23 3.16
CA ASN A 268 -14.49 -34.21 3.41
C ASN A 268 -14.86 -35.65 3.02
N GLU A 269 -16.14 -35.97 2.85
CA GLU A 269 -16.58 -37.33 2.49
C GLU A 269 -16.39 -37.61 0.99
N GLU A 270 -16.45 -36.58 0.14
CA GLU A 270 -16.32 -36.69 -1.31
C GLU A 270 -14.88 -36.44 -1.79
N ILE A 271 -14.10 -35.67 -1.01
CA ILE A 271 -12.76 -35.24 -1.36
C ILE A 271 -11.78 -35.52 -0.23
N ILE A 272 -10.96 -36.55 -0.43
CA ILE A 272 -9.90 -36.91 0.52
C ILE A 272 -8.66 -36.07 0.21
N LEU A 273 -8.35 -35.15 1.12
CA LEU A 273 -7.13 -34.32 1.09
C LEU A 273 -6.04 -34.91 1.97
N SER A 274 -4.80 -34.51 1.73
CA SER A 274 -3.69 -34.87 2.61
C SER A 274 -3.60 -34.05 3.89
N GLY A 275 -4.17 -32.85 3.87
CA GLY A 275 -4.20 -31.92 4.99
C GLY A 275 -5.54 -31.21 5.12
N LYS A 276 -5.55 -30.12 5.90
CA LYS A 276 -6.74 -29.26 5.99
C LYS A 276 -7.00 -28.59 4.63
N PRO A 277 -8.26 -28.43 4.21
CA PRO A 277 -8.60 -27.74 2.97
C PRO A 277 -8.05 -26.32 2.98
N PHE A 278 -7.70 -25.81 1.80
CA PHE A 278 -7.27 -24.43 1.66
C PHE A 278 -8.35 -23.45 2.16
N GLY A 279 -9.63 -23.75 1.94
CA GLY A 279 -10.75 -23.06 2.58
C GLY A 279 -12.00 -23.93 2.44
N SER A 280 -12.94 -23.78 3.37
CA SER A 280 -14.15 -24.61 3.39
C SER A 280 -15.37 -23.96 2.73
N SER A 281 -15.26 -22.69 2.34
CA SER A 281 -16.32 -21.86 1.76
C SER A 281 -15.66 -20.74 0.94
N VAL A 282 -16.43 -20.07 0.07
CA VAL A 282 -15.91 -19.02 -0.82
C VAL A 282 -15.24 -17.88 -0.04
N ASP A 283 -15.88 -17.38 1.01
CA ASP A 283 -15.33 -16.35 1.90
C ASP A 283 -13.99 -16.78 2.52
N LYS A 284 -13.86 -18.03 2.98
CA LYS A 284 -12.62 -18.56 3.59
C LYS A 284 -11.48 -18.80 2.60
N ILE A 285 -11.79 -19.05 1.33
CA ILE A 285 -10.79 -19.16 0.26
C ILE A 285 -10.30 -17.76 -0.12
N PHE A 286 -11.24 -16.88 -0.48
CA PHE A 286 -10.93 -15.60 -1.11
C PHE A 286 -10.64 -14.46 -0.13
N SER A 287 -10.71 -14.69 1.18
CA SER A 287 -10.17 -13.78 2.21
C SER A 287 -8.67 -13.95 2.46
N LYS A 288 -8.01 -14.93 1.83
CA LYS A 288 -6.60 -15.23 2.09
C LYS A 288 -5.66 -14.36 1.27
N SER A 289 -4.59 -13.88 1.91
CA SER A 289 -3.50 -13.08 1.29
C SER A 289 -2.96 -13.74 0.01
N GLN A 290 -2.80 -15.06 -0.04
CA GLN A 290 -2.29 -15.76 -1.23
C GLN A 290 -3.12 -15.48 -2.49
N VAL A 291 -4.44 -15.39 -2.35
CA VAL A 291 -5.37 -15.15 -3.46
C VAL A 291 -5.27 -13.71 -3.93
N MET A 292 -5.31 -12.75 -2.99
CA MET A 292 -5.18 -11.33 -3.27
C MET A 292 -3.83 -10.97 -3.90
N THR A 293 -2.73 -11.54 -3.40
CA THR A 293 -1.40 -11.39 -3.98
C THR A 293 -1.35 -11.92 -5.42
N GLY A 294 -1.88 -13.12 -5.68
CA GLY A 294 -1.95 -13.65 -7.04
C GLY A 294 -2.79 -12.76 -7.96
N PHE A 295 -3.93 -12.27 -7.49
CA PHE A 295 -4.82 -11.37 -8.24
C PHE A 295 -4.12 -10.05 -8.58
N GLY A 296 -3.53 -9.38 -7.59
CA GLY A 296 -2.84 -8.12 -7.80
C GLY A 296 -1.71 -8.24 -8.82
N ALA A 297 -0.84 -9.25 -8.65
CA ALA A 297 0.26 -9.50 -9.58
C ALA A 297 -0.25 -9.78 -11.01
N ALA A 298 -1.31 -10.58 -11.15
CA ALA A 298 -1.89 -10.93 -12.45
C ALA A 298 -2.47 -9.71 -13.17
N VAL A 299 -3.30 -8.92 -12.48
CA VAL A 299 -3.91 -7.71 -13.07
C VAL A 299 -2.83 -6.71 -13.46
N GLY A 300 -1.82 -6.51 -12.61
CA GLY A 300 -0.68 -5.67 -12.93
C GLY A 300 0.06 -6.15 -14.19
N PHE A 301 0.31 -7.45 -14.30
CA PHE A 301 0.94 -8.05 -15.48
C PHE A 301 0.11 -7.86 -16.75
N LEU A 302 -1.21 -8.12 -16.69
CA LEU A 302 -2.11 -7.95 -17.84
C LEU A 302 -2.12 -6.50 -18.33
N LYS A 303 -2.10 -5.54 -17.41
CA LYS A 303 -2.00 -4.12 -17.73
C LYS A 303 -0.67 -3.80 -18.43
N ASP A 304 0.45 -4.33 -17.93
CA ASP A 304 1.76 -4.10 -18.54
C ASP A 304 1.91 -4.72 -19.93
N LYS A 305 1.16 -5.78 -20.21
CA LYS A 305 1.09 -6.41 -21.53
C LYS A 305 0.06 -5.77 -22.46
N ASN A 306 -0.61 -4.69 -22.03
CA ASN A 306 -1.71 -4.03 -22.74
C ASN A 306 -2.85 -4.99 -23.11
N LEU A 307 -3.06 -6.04 -22.30
CA LEU A 307 -4.20 -6.96 -22.43
C LEU A 307 -5.45 -6.39 -21.74
N ILE A 308 -5.24 -5.47 -20.79
CA ILE A 308 -6.26 -4.63 -20.17
C ILE A 308 -5.72 -3.20 -20.06
N ASN A 309 -6.61 -2.21 -20.01
CA ASN A 309 -6.28 -0.80 -19.82
C ASN A 309 -6.51 -0.36 -18.37
N SER A 310 -7.62 -0.78 -17.77
CA SER A 310 -8.02 -0.40 -16.41
C SER A 310 -8.68 -1.55 -15.66
N PHE A 311 -8.99 -1.32 -14.38
CA PHE A 311 -9.82 -2.21 -13.58
C PHE A 311 -11.24 -2.37 -14.15
N ASP A 312 -11.74 -1.42 -14.94
CA ASP A 312 -13.07 -1.51 -15.56
C ASP A 312 -13.13 -2.64 -16.59
N ASP A 313 -12.04 -2.92 -17.28
CA ASP A 313 -11.94 -4.04 -18.22
C ASP A 313 -12.09 -5.38 -17.49
N ILE A 314 -11.48 -5.49 -16.30
CA ILE A 314 -11.63 -6.65 -15.43
C ILE A 314 -13.06 -6.74 -14.89
N ASN A 315 -13.66 -5.64 -14.45
CA ASN A 315 -15.05 -5.62 -13.97
C ASN A 315 -16.05 -6.06 -15.06
N ARG A 316 -15.83 -5.66 -16.32
CA ARG A 316 -16.63 -6.14 -17.45
C ARG A 316 -16.44 -7.64 -17.66
N GLY A 317 -15.20 -8.13 -17.64
CA GLY A 317 -14.91 -9.57 -17.72
C GLY A 317 -15.56 -10.37 -16.59
N ILE A 318 -15.56 -9.85 -15.35
CA ILE A 318 -16.17 -10.52 -14.20
C ILE A 318 -17.65 -10.86 -14.44
N ALA A 319 -18.42 -9.97 -15.07
CA ALA A 319 -19.84 -10.21 -15.34
C ALA A 319 -20.07 -11.47 -16.20
N ASP A 320 -19.14 -11.75 -17.10
CA ASP A 320 -19.21 -12.81 -18.11
C ASP A 320 -18.51 -14.12 -17.67
N ILE A 321 -17.93 -14.17 -16.47
CA ILE A 321 -17.32 -15.40 -15.92
C ILE A 321 -18.39 -16.48 -15.79
N LYS A 322 -18.06 -17.69 -16.26
CA LYS A 322 -18.91 -18.87 -16.17
C LYS A 322 -18.07 -20.16 -16.16
N PRO A 323 -18.61 -21.29 -15.69
CA PRO A 323 -18.02 -22.59 -15.94
C PRO A 323 -18.24 -23.03 -17.40
N SER A 324 -17.36 -23.88 -17.94
CA SER A 324 -17.54 -24.52 -19.25
C SER A 324 -18.67 -25.56 -19.24
N LYS A 325 -19.01 -26.09 -18.06
CA LYS A 325 -20.04 -27.11 -17.82
C LYS A 325 -20.90 -26.71 -16.61
N ASP A 326 -22.22 -26.75 -16.78
CA ASP A 326 -23.18 -26.27 -15.77
C ASP A 326 -23.15 -27.04 -14.44
N ASP A 327 -22.83 -28.34 -14.45
CA ASP A 327 -22.80 -29.21 -13.25
C ASP A 327 -21.38 -29.40 -12.65
N TYR A 328 -20.38 -28.61 -13.07
CA TYR A 328 -19.01 -28.81 -12.62
C TYR A 328 -18.69 -27.99 -11.37
N ASN A 329 -18.45 -28.67 -10.26
CA ASN A 329 -18.03 -28.05 -9.02
C ASN A 329 -16.56 -27.60 -9.09
N PHE A 330 -16.33 -26.46 -9.74
CA PHE A 330 -14.98 -25.94 -10.00
C PHE A 330 -14.18 -25.65 -8.71
N LEU A 331 -14.85 -25.39 -7.57
CA LEU A 331 -14.18 -25.15 -6.30
C LEU A 331 -13.59 -26.45 -5.71
N ASP A 332 -14.22 -27.59 -5.95
CA ASP A 332 -13.66 -28.89 -5.55
C ASP A 332 -12.33 -29.15 -6.26
N GLU A 333 -12.28 -28.87 -7.56
CA GLU A 333 -11.05 -29.01 -8.35
C GLU A 333 -9.98 -28.02 -7.89
N LEU A 334 -10.36 -26.76 -7.64
CA LEU A 334 -9.47 -25.76 -7.05
C LEU A 334 -8.83 -26.28 -5.75
N ILE A 335 -9.62 -26.85 -4.85
CA ILE A 335 -9.12 -27.38 -3.58
C ILE A 335 -8.19 -28.59 -3.80
N ARG A 336 -8.52 -29.49 -4.74
CA ARG A 336 -7.64 -30.61 -5.12
C ARG A 336 -6.28 -30.12 -5.62
N LYS A 337 -6.25 -29.14 -6.54
CA LYS A 337 -5.00 -28.56 -7.04
C LYS A 337 -4.19 -27.92 -5.92
N LEU A 338 -4.83 -27.20 -5.00
CA LEU A 338 -4.14 -26.55 -3.88
C LEU A 338 -3.58 -27.54 -2.87
N ASP A 339 -4.25 -28.68 -2.64
CA ASP A 339 -3.70 -29.78 -1.83
C ASP A 339 -2.49 -30.43 -2.53
N GLU A 340 -2.55 -30.64 -3.85
CA GLU A 340 -1.38 -31.12 -4.61
C GLU A 340 -0.19 -30.16 -4.54
N ILE A 341 -0.42 -28.85 -4.72
CA ILE A 341 0.62 -27.82 -4.56
C ILE A 341 1.22 -27.90 -3.16
N SER A 342 0.39 -28.05 -2.13
CA SER A 342 0.86 -28.07 -0.75
C SER A 342 1.74 -29.30 -0.45
N LYS A 343 1.58 -30.40 -1.19
CA LYS A 343 2.43 -31.60 -1.08
C LYS A 343 3.81 -31.43 -1.71
N THR A 344 3.89 -30.77 -2.87
CA THR A 344 5.15 -30.69 -3.64
C THR A 344 5.97 -29.44 -3.32
N ALA A 345 5.31 -28.37 -2.89
CA ALA A 345 5.91 -27.06 -2.71
C ALA A 345 6.97 -27.03 -1.60
N LYS A 346 8.17 -26.51 -1.93
CA LYS A 346 9.20 -26.17 -0.93
C LYS A 346 8.74 -25.06 0.03
N LYS A 347 7.97 -24.11 -0.49
CA LYS A 347 7.34 -23.01 0.26
C LYS A 347 5.90 -22.89 -0.20
N ILE A 348 4.99 -23.48 0.59
CA ILE A 348 3.56 -23.60 0.26
C ILE A 348 2.95 -22.24 -0.09
N GLY A 349 3.17 -21.21 0.74
CA GLY A 349 2.58 -19.88 0.50
C GLY A 349 3.02 -19.22 -0.81
N ASN A 350 4.31 -19.33 -1.19
CA ASN A 350 4.81 -18.79 -2.45
C ASN A 350 4.21 -19.54 -3.65
N SER A 351 4.08 -20.85 -3.53
CA SER A 351 3.58 -21.72 -4.61
C SER A 351 2.09 -21.50 -4.84
N GLN A 352 1.31 -21.32 -3.76
CA GLN A 352 -0.09 -20.94 -3.84
C GLN A 352 -0.27 -19.56 -4.50
N ARG A 353 0.53 -18.56 -4.13
CA ARG A 353 0.51 -17.23 -4.79
C ARG A 353 0.81 -17.32 -6.28
N MET A 354 1.81 -18.12 -6.66
CA MET A 354 2.17 -18.37 -8.06
C MET A 354 1.04 -19.05 -8.84
N TYR A 355 0.39 -20.03 -8.24
CA TYR A 355 -0.77 -20.67 -8.83
C TYR A 355 -1.92 -19.67 -9.05
N PHE A 356 -2.28 -18.89 -8.03
CA PHE A 356 -3.33 -17.86 -8.18
C PHE A 356 -2.96 -16.78 -9.20
N TYR A 357 -1.69 -16.40 -9.27
CA TYR A 357 -1.18 -15.50 -10.32
C TYR A 357 -1.45 -16.05 -11.72
N TYR A 358 -1.16 -17.33 -11.97
CA TYR A 358 -1.50 -17.93 -13.26
C TYR A 358 -3.01 -18.07 -13.45
N LEU A 359 -3.77 -18.45 -12.41
CA LEU A 359 -5.22 -18.57 -12.48
C LEU A 359 -5.87 -17.28 -12.99
N PHE A 360 -5.55 -16.14 -12.39
CA PHE A 360 -6.15 -14.87 -12.79
C PHE A 360 -5.62 -14.37 -14.13
N ARG A 361 -4.38 -14.73 -14.52
CA ARG A 361 -3.90 -14.46 -15.88
C ARG A 361 -4.67 -15.23 -16.93
N GLU A 362 -4.91 -16.52 -16.72
CA GLU A 362 -5.68 -17.35 -17.65
C GLU A 362 -7.13 -16.88 -17.71
N LEU A 363 -7.73 -16.56 -16.56
CA LEU A 363 -9.12 -16.14 -16.46
C LEU A 363 -9.39 -14.80 -17.17
N PHE A 364 -8.48 -13.84 -17.09
CA PHE A 364 -8.70 -12.46 -17.59
C PHE A 364 -7.89 -12.09 -18.84
N SER A 365 -7.04 -12.96 -19.36
CA SER A 365 -6.33 -12.72 -20.62
C SER A 365 -7.20 -13.14 -21.80
N SER A 366 -7.59 -12.19 -22.65
CA SER A 366 -8.31 -12.51 -23.90
C SER A 366 -7.51 -13.36 -24.89
N ALA A 367 -6.20 -13.49 -24.67
CA ALA A 367 -5.32 -14.39 -25.41
C ALA A 367 -5.27 -15.82 -24.85
N SER A 368 -5.98 -16.09 -23.75
CA SER A 368 -6.09 -17.43 -23.15
C SER A 368 -7.25 -18.19 -23.77
N ASP A 369 -7.06 -19.49 -24.02
CA ASP A 369 -8.16 -20.37 -24.45
C ASP A 369 -9.24 -20.52 -23.37
N SER A 370 -8.87 -20.33 -22.09
CA SER A 370 -9.75 -20.40 -20.92
C SER A 370 -10.32 -19.04 -20.48
N PHE A 371 -10.24 -18.02 -21.34
CA PHE A 371 -10.71 -16.67 -21.01
C PHE A 371 -12.16 -16.69 -20.51
N LEU A 372 -12.36 -16.20 -19.28
CA LEU A 372 -13.64 -16.14 -18.56
C LEU A 372 -14.29 -17.51 -18.24
N LEU A 373 -13.59 -18.62 -18.53
CA LEU A 373 -14.00 -19.99 -18.20
C LEU A 373 -13.28 -20.44 -16.92
N ILE A 374 -13.96 -20.41 -15.77
CA ILE A 374 -13.30 -20.54 -14.46
C ILE A 374 -12.70 -21.94 -14.21
N ASP A 375 -13.40 -22.98 -14.60
CA ASP A 375 -12.97 -24.38 -14.47
C ASP A 375 -11.80 -24.71 -15.40
N GLU A 376 -11.85 -24.25 -16.64
CA GLU A 376 -10.73 -24.41 -17.57
C GLU A 376 -9.50 -23.57 -17.13
N SER A 377 -9.73 -22.40 -16.52
CA SER A 377 -8.67 -21.56 -15.94
C SER A 377 -7.98 -22.22 -14.76
N ILE A 378 -8.72 -22.93 -13.90
CA ILE A 378 -8.18 -23.74 -12.78
C ILE A 378 -7.24 -24.83 -13.29
N GLU A 379 -7.61 -25.53 -14.37
CA GLU A 379 -6.80 -26.60 -14.94
C GLU A 379 -5.58 -26.08 -15.71
N SER A 380 -5.77 -25.08 -16.56
CA SER A 380 -4.70 -24.48 -17.37
C SER A 380 -3.64 -23.80 -16.48
N SER A 381 -4.06 -23.08 -15.45
CA SER A 381 -3.14 -22.48 -14.48
C SER A 381 -2.34 -23.51 -13.70
N TYR A 382 -2.93 -24.67 -13.36
CA TYR A 382 -2.22 -25.73 -12.66
C TYR A 382 -1.12 -26.35 -13.50
N LYS A 383 -1.39 -26.58 -14.80
CA LYS A 383 -0.38 -27.02 -15.77
C LYS A 383 0.75 -26.00 -15.90
N ARG A 384 0.42 -24.71 -15.97
CA ARG A 384 1.44 -23.64 -16.02
C ARG A 384 2.27 -23.55 -14.75
N TYR A 385 1.65 -23.71 -13.59
CA TYR A 385 2.36 -23.78 -12.31
C TYR A 385 3.40 -24.92 -12.34
N LYS A 386 3.00 -26.14 -12.70
CA LYS A 386 3.91 -27.31 -12.77
C LYS A 386 5.08 -27.14 -13.74
N LEU A 387 4.93 -26.34 -14.79
CA LEU A 387 5.99 -26.07 -15.75
C LEU A 387 7.04 -25.07 -15.23
N ASN A 388 6.69 -24.28 -14.21
CA ASN A 388 7.54 -23.21 -13.68
C ASN A 388 7.97 -23.44 -12.21
N GLU A 389 7.57 -24.57 -11.61
CA GLU A 389 8.07 -25.11 -10.34
C GLU A 389 9.44 -25.80 -10.53
#